data_AF-A0A2V6PLL6-F1
#
_entry.id   AF-A0A2V6PLL6-F1
#
_cell.length_a   1.000
_cell.length_b   1.000
_cell.length_c   1.000
_cell.angle_alpha   90.00
_cell.angle_beta   90.00
_cell.angle_gamma   90.00
#
_symmetry.space_group_name_H-M   'P 1'
#
loop_
_entity.id
_entity.type
_entity.pdbx_description
1 polymer ?
#
loop_
_entity_poly.entity_id
_entity_poly.type
_entity_poly.pdbx_seq_one_letter_code
_entity_poly.pdbx_strand_id
1 'polypeptide(L)'
;MDTTPGTMTIASGAQVTNLTSGTLNVRVDSGNNWAVSTGAALANFGRINNLNQRLNINSGATLFGTGVVSDLTGDASRNNGRLAVNGGAIFSPGDSPAHSIGTFIVEGRLDLNQNARMIIEVDLNHPATNDVVGVDKWSNIRGIIGMTNIGAVPFSAGQSFLIVSNNFGLPNTPETANLDYRFEPATPGVGLQWDVGNLITNGIVSIVSAPTTPTNITFTVLGGTNLTLSWPSGWLGWQLQTQTNNLARGISTNDADWSAVSGSEFTNQVTAPIDPARPTEFYRLFIP
;
A
#
# COMPACT_ATOMS: atom_id res chain seq x y z
N MET A 1 11.34 12.83 31.23
CA MET A 1 10.62 14.11 31.33
C MET A 1 9.22 13.86 30.83
N ASP A 2 8.21 13.94 31.70
CA ASP A 2 6.81 13.89 31.27
C ASP A 2 6.38 15.35 31.09
N THR A 3 6.31 15.80 29.84
CA THR A 3 5.85 17.15 29.55
C THR A 3 4.33 17.18 29.65
N THR A 4 3.78 18.22 30.26
CA THR A 4 2.36 18.56 30.08
C THR A 4 2.04 18.58 28.58
N PRO A 5 0.94 17.97 28.12
CA PRO A 5 0.64 17.91 26.70
C PRO A 5 0.65 19.30 26.08
N GLY A 6 1.43 19.47 25.01
CA GLY A 6 1.60 20.73 24.32
C GLY A 6 1.56 20.54 22.81
N THR A 7 1.45 21.64 22.08
CA THR A 7 1.54 21.59 20.62
C THR A 7 2.99 21.32 20.20
N MET A 8 3.18 20.28 19.40
CA MET A 8 4.46 19.97 18.78
C MET A 8 4.37 20.27 17.27
N THR A 9 5.38 20.94 16.72
CA THR A 9 5.47 21.20 15.28
C THR A 9 6.73 20.56 14.73
N ILE A 10 6.59 19.73 13.70
CA ILE A 10 7.73 19.20 12.95
C ILE A 10 7.83 20.01 11.65
N ALA A 11 8.89 20.78 11.53
CA ALA A 11 9.16 21.59 10.34
C ALA A 11 9.40 20.71 9.10
N SER A 12 9.20 21.28 7.91
CA SER A 12 9.55 20.61 6.66
C SER A 12 11.04 20.26 6.64
N GLY A 13 11.38 19.06 6.15
CA GLY A 13 12.76 18.57 6.09
C GLY A 13 13.37 18.11 7.42
N ALA A 14 12.65 18.25 8.55
CA ALA A 14 13.17 17.88 9.85
C ALA A 14 13.34 16.36 9.99
N GLN A 15 14.39 15.94 10.70
CA GLN A 15 14.64 14.56 11.09
C GLN A 15 14.46 14.46 12.61
N VAL A 16 13.43 13.76 13.06
CA VAL A 16 13.09 13.66 14.47
C VAL A 16 13.08 12.19 14.88
N THR A 17 13.77 11.88 15.98
CA THR A 17 13.77 10.53 16.55
C THR A 17 13.19 10.55 17.96
N ASN A 18 12.11 9.81 18.15
CA ASN A 18 11.61 9.44 19.48
C ASN A 18 12.22 8.08 19.85
N LEU A 19 13.18 8.08 20.78
CA LEU A 19 13.87 6.86 21.23
C LEU A 19 12.93 5.91 21.98
N THR A 20 13.34 4.66 22.19
CA THR A 20 12.53 3.61 22.83
C THR A 20 11.97 4.00 24.21
N SER A 21 12.73 4.76 25.00
CA SER A 21 12.29 5.26 26.31
C SER A 21 11.54 6.61 26.24
N GLY A 22 11.41 7.16 25.04
CA GLY A 22 10.82 8.47 24.81
C GLY A 22 9.30 8.41 24.78
N THR A 23 8.68 9.40 25.42
CA THR A 23 7.23 9.63 25.37
C THR A 23 6.99 11.03 24.84
N LEU A 24 6.25 11.13 23.73
CA LEU A 24 5.79 12.40 23.16
C LEU A 24 4.31 12.60 23.49
N ASN A 25 3.99 13.53 24.39
CA ASN A 25 2.63 13.93 24.70
C ASN A 25 2.22 15.12 23.81
N VAL A 26 1.43 14.86 22.78
CA VAL A 26 1.03 15.89 21.82
C VAL A 26 -0.45 16.20 21.96
N ARG A 27 -0.76 17.50 22.04
CA ARG A 27 -2.12 18.03 22.02
C ARG A 27 -2.15 19.32 21.21
N VAL A 28 -3.04 19.39 20.23
CA VAL A 28 -3.29 20.59 19.43
C VAL A 28 -4.67 21.11 19.81
N ASP A 29 -4.74 22.24 20.52
CA ASP A 29 -6.01 22.77 21.05
C ASP A 29 -6.88 23.49 20.01
N SER A 30 -6.27 23.95 18.91
CA SER A 30 -6.95 24.60 17.79
C SER A 30 -6.38 24.13 16.45
N GLY A 31 -7.23 23.67 15.53
CA GLY A 31 -6.77 22.99 14.32
C GLY A 31 -6.60 21.50 14.60
N ASN A 32 -7.36 20.67 13.89
CA ASN A 32 -7.77 19.37 14.39
C ASN A 32 -6.68 18.29 14.49
N ASN A 33 -5.43 18.51 14.04
CA ASN A 33 -4.51 17.39 13.85
C ASN A 33 -3.04 17.78 14.05
N TRP A 34 -2.26 16.90 14.67
CA TRP A 34 -0.80 16.95 14.61
C TRP A 34 -0.31 16.43 13.25
N ALA A 35 0.79 16.94 12.72
CA ALA A 35 1.30 16.54 11.42
C ALA A 35 2.83 16.45 11.35
N VAL A 36 3.30 15.43 10.62
CA VAL A 36 4.66 15.34 10.10
C VAL A 36 4.66 15.99 8.72
N SER A 37 5.38 17.10 8.59
CA SER A 37 5.38 17.95 7.38
C SER A 37 6.14 17.33 6.22
N THR A 38 5.88 17.80 5.00
CA THR A 38 6.56 17.37 3.78
C THR A 38 8.09 17.40 3.91
N GLY A 39 8.75 16.35 3.43
CA GLY A 39 10.20 16.16 3.49
C GLY A 39 10.74 15.81 4.88
N ALA A 40 9.91 15.83 5.92
CA ALA A 40 10.33 15.44 7.26
C ALA A 40 10.26 13.93 7.45
N ALA A 41 11.10 13.40 8.33
CA ALA A 41 11.03 12.04 8.81
C ALA A 41 10.85 12.02 10.33
N LEU A 42 9.92 11.20 10.78
CA LEU A 42 9.72 10.87 12.19
C LEU A 42 10.06 9.39 12.40
N ALA A 43 11.16 9.12 13.11
CA ALA A 43 11.52 7.80 13.59
C ALA A 43 10.92 7.62 14.99
N ASN A 44 9.91 6.77 15.14
CA ASN A 44 9.24 6.52 16.42
C ASN A 44 9.53 5.12 16.95
N PHE A 45 10.38 5.03 17.97
CA PHE A 45 10.70 3.82 18.71
C PHE A 45 10.04 3.77 20.10
N GLY A 46 9.66 4.94 20.61
CA GLY A 46 8.97 5.08 21.90
C GLY A 46 7.46 5.19 21.74
N ARG A 47 6.83 5.96 22.64
CA ARG A 47 5.39 6.18 22.66
C ARG A 47 5.04 7.60 22.21
N ILE A 48 4.08 7.71 21.30
CA ILE A 48 3.41 8.95 20.94
C ILE A 48 2.01 8.90 21.53
N ASN A 49 1.71 9.79 22.46
CA ASN A 49 0.37 10.01 22.97
C ASN A 49 -0.26 11.16 22.19
N ASN A 50 -0.99 10.86 21.12
CA ASN A 50 -1.71 11.89 20.36
C ASN A 50 -3.10 12.10 20.94
N LEU A 51 -3.23 13.11 21.79
CA LEU A 51 -4.40 13.33 22.63
C LEU A 51 -5.56 14.06 21.91
N ASN A 52 -5.41 14.44 20.64
CA ASN A 52 -6.48 15.04 19.85
C ASN A 52 -6.50 14.50 18.42
N GLN A 53 -7.59 13.79 18.07
CA GLN A 53 -7.85 13.25 16.74
C GLN A 53 -6.62 12.51 16.17
N ARG A 54 -6.09 12.95 15.02
CA ARG A 54 -5.13 12.16 14.23
C ARG A 54 -3.72 12.76 14.18
N LEU A 55 -2.74 11.87 14.06
CA LEU A 55 -1.41 12.15 13.57
C LEU A 55 -1.42 11.99 12.05
N ASN A 56 -1.22 13.09 11.32
CA ASN A 56 -1.10 13.09 9.87
C ASN A 56 0.36 12.92 9.44
N ILE A 57 0.62 11.95 8.57
CA ILE A 57 1.87 11.88 7.81
C ILE A 57 1.56 12.50 6.45
N ASN A 58 2.07 13.71 6.20
CA ASN A 58 1.73 14.47 5.00
C ASN A 58 2.53 14.00 3.79
N SER A 59 2.09 14.42 2.59
CA SER A 59 2.78 14.11 1.33
C SER A 59 4.27 14.42 1.39
N GLY A 60 5.10 13.47 0.95
CA GLY A 60 6.56 13.54 0.99
C GLY A 60 7.18 13.40 2.39
N ALA A 61 6.40 13.09 3.43
CA ALA A 61 6.91 12.79 4.77
C ALA A 61 7.06 11.28 4.98
N THR A 62 7.92 10.90 5.91
CA THR A 62 8.16 9.50 6.29
C THR A 62 7.91 9.28 7.78
N LEU A 63 7.15 8.25 8.12
CA LEU A 63 7.08 7.68 9.46
C LEU A 63 7.71 6.28 9.42
N PHE A 64 8.63 6.01 10.34
CA PHE A 64 9.15 4.66 10.53
C PHE A 64 9.43 4.36 12.00
N GLY A 65 9.72 3.11 12.34
CA GLY A 65 10.10 2.70 13.68
C GLY A 65 9.38 1.44 14.16
N THR A 66 9.55 1.14 15.44
CA THR A 66 8.91 0.00 16.12
C THR A 66 8.07 0.44 17.34
N GLY A 67 7.78 1.73 17.42
CA GLY A 67 7.09 2.35 18.54
C GLY A 67 5.57 2.28 18.45
N VAL A 68 4.94 3.07 19.32
CA VAL A 68 3.49 3.12 19.50
C VAL A 68 2.94 4.51 19.20
N VAL A 69 1.85 4.60 18.44
CA VAL A 69 0.93 5.75 18.45
C VAL A 69 -0.29 5.35 19.27
N SER A 70 -0.52 6.05 20.36
CA SER A 70 -1.48 5.69 21.39
C SER A 70 -2.75 6.50 21.33
N ASP A 71 -3.88 5.82 21.48
CA ASP A 71 -5.13 6.40 21.98
C ASP A 71 -5.23 6.21 23.49
N LEU A 72 -4.83 7.22 24.26
CA LEU A 72 -4.98 7.19 25.73
C LEU A 72 -6.43 7.42 26.19
N THR A 73 -7.32 7.88 25.31
CA THR A 73 -8.71 8.18 25.68
C THR A 73 -9.59 6.93 25.61
N GLY A 74 -9.15 5.90 24.86
CA GLY A 74 -9.84 4.62 24.72
C GLY A 74 -11.24 4.76 24.16
N ASP A 75 -11.48 5.80 23.35
CA ASP A 75 -12.83 6.12 22.91
C ASP A 75 -13.30 5.09 21.86
N ALA A 76 -14.59 4.79 21.84
CA ALA A 76 -15.13 3.79 20.92
C ALA A 76 -14.99 4.20 19.45
N SER A 77 -14.79 5.50 19.18
CA SER A 77 -14.57 6.03 17.85
C SER A 77 -13.14 5.80 17.35
N ARG A 78 -12.19 5.54 18.26
CA ARG A 78 -10.75 5.33 18.05
C ARG A 78 -10.15 6.44 17.19
N ASN A 79 -10.68 7.65 17.35
CA ASN A 79 -10.30 8.81 16.58
C ASN A 79 -9.09 9.51 17.17
N ASN A 80 -8.92 9.44 18.48
CA ASN A 80 -7.71 9.85 19.18
C ASN A 80 -6.63 8.78 18.95
N GLY A 81 -5.34 9.15 18.90
CA GLY A 81 -4.30 8.19 18.49
C GLY A 81 -4.40 7.68 17.05
N ARG A 82 -5.35 8.17 16.24
CA ARG A 82 -5.51 7.79 14.84
C ARG A 82 -4.27 8.15 14.03
N LEU A 83 -3.74 7.20 13.28
CA LEU A 83 -2.64 7.43 12.34
C LEU A 83 -3.20 7.54 10.93
N ALA A 84 -3.03 8.71 10.30
CA ALA A 84 -3.45 8.95 8.93
C ALA A 84 -2.23 9.16 8.03
N VAL A 85 -1.95 8.18 7.17
CA VAL A 85 -0.88 8.25 6.17
C VAL A 85 -1.49 8.81 4.89
N ASN A 86 -1.02 9.97 4.43
CA ASN A 86 -1.64 10.70 3.31
C ASN A 86 -0.92 10.45 1.98
N GLY A 87 -1.55 10.82 0.87
CA GLY A 87 -1.01 10.60 -0.48
C GLY A 87 0.41 11.12 -0.66
N GLY A 88 1.32 10.26 -1.13
CA GLY A 88 2.74 10.56 -1.29
C GLY A 88 3.57 10.49 0.00
N ALA A 89 2.98 10.12 1.13
CA ALA A 89 3.71 9.81 2.37
C ALA A 89 4.17 8.35 2.40
N ILE A 90 5.20 8.06 3.21
CA ILE A 90 5.72 6.73 3.47
C ILE A 90 5.50 6.36 4.94
N PHE A 91 5.04 5.14 5.18
CA PHE A 91 4.98 4.50 6.49
C PHE A 91 5.67 3.13 6.40
N SER A 92 6.66 2.87 7.24
CA SER A 92 7.43 1.61 7.23
C SER A 92 7.72 1.18 8.67
N PRO A 93 7.14 0.07 9.15
CA PRO A 93 7.59 -0.56 10.40
C PRO A 93 9.06 -0.99 10.30
N GLY A 94 9.78 -0.95 11.41
CA GLY A 94 11.20 -1.36 11.47
C GLY A 94 12.16 -0.25 11.89
N ASP A 95 13.42 -0.64 12.12
CA ASP A 95 14.48 0.23 12.64
C ASP A 95 15.02 1.24 11.62
N SER A 96 14.68 1.04 10.35
CA SER A 96 15.07 1.85 9.21
C SER A 96 13.82 2.13 8.36
N PRO A 97 13.76 3.24 7.60
CA PRO A 97 12.63 3.55 6.72
C PRO A 97 12.47 2.60 5.52
N ALA A 98 13.37 1.63 5.38
CA ALA A 98 13.28 0.49 4.48
C ALA A 98 14.27 -0.61 4.90
N HIS A 99 14.05 -1.84 4.44
CA HIS A 99 14.92 -3.01 4.63
C HIS A 99 15.14 -3.38 6.10
N SER A 100 14.09 -3.26 6.91
CA SER A 100 14.11 -3.66 8.31
C SER A 100 12.82 -4.40 8.63
N ILE A 101 12.90 -5.41 9.50
CA ILE A 101 11.72 -6.09 10.01
C ILE A 101 11.35 -5.48 11.37
N GLY A 102 10.09 -5.12 11.56
CA GLY A 102 9.59 -4.61 12.81
C GLY A 102 8.08 -4.63 12.95
N THR A 103 7.65 -4.35 14.17
CA THR A 103 6.24 -4.19 14.51
C THR A 103 6.00 -2.75 14.94
N PHE A 104 5.04 -2.07 14.31
CA PHE A 104 4.59 -0.74 14.72
C PHE A 104 3.16 -0.84 15.26
N ILE A 105 2.87 -0.23 16.40
CA ILE A 105 1.54 -0.30 17.02
C ILE A 105 0.82 1.04 16.90
N VAL A 106 -0.43 0.98 16.45
CA VAL A 106 -1.40 2.06 16.47
C VAL A 106 -2.54 1.60 17.36
N GLU A 107 -2.59 2.07 18.61
CA GLU A 107 -3.68 1.78 19.56
C GLU A 107 -4.93 2.60 19.21
N GLY A 108 -5.21 2.78 17.93
CA GLY A 108 -6.30 3.58 17.40
C GLY A 108 -6.58 3.18 15.95
N ARG A 109 -7.17 4.09 15.20
CA ARG A 109 -7.45 3.84 13.77
C ARG A 109 -6.21 4.10 12.90
N LEU A 110 -5.88 3.16 12.00
CA LEU A 110 -4.97 3.39 10.87
C LEU A 110 -5.76 3.73 9.61
N ASP A 111 -5.43 4.84 8.95
CA ASP A 111 -5.84 5.13 7.59
C ASP A 111 -4.68 5.15 6.62
N LEU A 112 -4.80 4.33 5.59
CA LEU A 112 -3.89 4.31 4.45
C LEU A 112 -4.55 5.02 3.25
N ASN A 113 -4.54 6.35 3.27
CA ASN A 113 -5.26 7.16 2.28
C ASN A 113 -4.72 6.94 0.85
N GLN A 114 -5.47 7.43 -0.14
CA GLN A 114 -5.11 7.27 -1.56
C GLN A 114 -3.68 7.74 -1.85
N ASN A 115 -2.90 6.91 -2.54
CA ASN A 115 -1.49 7.12 -2.88
C ASN A 115 -0.51 7.21 -1.70
N ALA A 116 -0.93 6.94 -0.47
CA ALA A 116 -0.01 6.73 0.65
C ALA A 116 0.70 5.38 0.46
N ARG A 117 1.97 5.26 0.88
CA ARG A 117 2.71 4.00 0.80
C ARG A 117 2.96 3.44 2.19
N MET A 118 2.47 2.23 2.44
CA MET A 118 2.90 1.39 3.55
C MET A 118 3.90 0.38 3.00
N ILE A 119 5.11 0.32 3.56
CA ILE A 119 6.12 -0.68 3.20
C ILE A 119 6.03 -1.82 4.21
N ILE A 120 6.00 -3.03 3.69
CA ILE A 120 6.02 -4.28 4.43
C ILE A 120 7.16 -5.11 3.87
N GLU A 121 8.18 -5.30 4.69
CA GLU A 121 9.32 -6.12 4.39
C GLU A 121 9.08 -7.56 4.84
N VAL A 122 9.62 -8.52 4.10
CA VAL A 122 9.56 -9.95 4.40
C VAL A 122 10.97 -10.53 4.35
N ASP A 123 11.36 -11.27 5.38
CA ASP A 123 12.56 -12.09 5.42
C ASP A 123 12.28 -13.43 6.11
N LEU A 124 12.22 -14.50 5.31
CA LEU A 124 11.99 -15.87 5.81
C LEU A 124 13.21 -16.47 6.53
N ASN A 125 14.36 -15.79 6.54
CA ASN A 125 15.54 -16.17 7.32
C ASN A 125 15.59 -15.45 8.67
N HIS A 126 14.68 -14.50 8.92
CA HIS A 126 14.63 -13.71 10.13
C HIS A 126 13.68 -14.36 11.16
N PRO A 127 13.97 -14.29 12.48
CA PRO A 127 13.09 -14.84 13.52
C PRO A 127 11.67 -14.24 13.52
N ALA A 128 11.54 -12.97 13.11
CA ALA A 128 10.27 -12.38 12.70
C ALA A 128 10.21 -12.34 11.18
N THR A 129 9.20 -12.93 10.57
CA THR A 129 9.22 -13.17 9.12
C THR A 129 8.92 -11.95 8.28
N ASN A 130 8.18 -10.97 8.82
CA ASN A 130 7.72 -9.81 8.07
C ASN A 130 7.34 -8.67 9.00
N ASP A 131 7.20 -7.47 8.42
CA ASP A 131 6.64 -6.33 9.12
C ASP A 131 5.18 -6.54 9.48
N VAL A 132 4.80 -6.02 10.64
CA VAL A 132 3.41 -6.04 11.11
C VAL A 132 3.02 -4.67 11.62
N VAL A 133 1.86 -4.17 11.20
CA VAL A 133 1.23 -3.03 11.85
C VAL A 133 0.09 -3.53 12.74
N GLY A 134 0.26 -3.40 14.06
CA GLY A 134 -0.82 -3.66 15.01
C GLY A 134 -1.75 -2.47 15.06
N VAL A 135 -3.05 -2.67 14.82
CA VAL A 135 -4.04 -1.59 14.83
C VAL A 135 -5.24 -1.97 15.67
N ASP A 136 -5.85 -1.00 16.34
CA ASP A 136 -7.16 -1.25 16.94
C ASP A 136 -8.22 -1.35 15.85
N LYS A 137 -8.11 -0.48 14.83
CA LYS A 137 -9.03 -0.45 13.69
C LYS A 137 -8.28 -0.13 12.41
N TRP A 138 -8.46 -0.96 11.39
CA TRP A 138 -7.96 -0.65 10.05
C TRP A 138 -9.06 0.00 9.22
N SER A 139 -8.81 1.14 8.57
CA SER A 139 -9.82 1.85 7.78
C SER A 139 -9.19 2.62 6.61
N ASN A 140 -10.06 3.08 5.69
CA ASN A 140 -9.67 3.81 4.48
C ASN A 140 -8.51 3.16 3.72
N ILE A 141 -8.66 1.87 3.38
CA ILE A 141 -7.64 1.03 2.76
C ILE A 141 -7.55 1.36 1.27
N ARG A 142 -6.82 2.43 0.94
CA ARG A 142 -6.81 3.05 -0.39
C ARG A 142 -5.41 3.37 -0.94
N GLY A 143 -4.37 3.04 -0.19
CA GLY A 143 -3.00 3.32 -0.59
C GLY A 143 -2.30 2.15 -1.27
N ILE A 144 -0.99 2.22 -1.22
CA ILE A 144 -0.06 1.27 -1.79
C ILE A 144 0.47 0.41 -0.66
N ILE A 145 0.34 -0.90 -0.79
CA ILE A 145 0.99 -1.87 0.09
C ILE A 145 2.23 -2.37 -0.67
N GLY A 146 3.39 -1.85 -0.28
CA GLY A 146 4.68 -2.28 -0.82
C GLY A 146 5.14 -3.56 -0.14
N MET A 147 5.11 -4.70 -0.81
CA MET A 147 5.60 -5.97 -0.28
C MET A 147 7.00 -6.24 -0.81
N THR A 148 8.02 -6.16 0.04
CA THR A 148 9.42 -6.31 -0.38
C THR A 148 10.04 -7.52 0.29
N ASN A 149 10.48 -8.50 -0.50
CA ASN A 149 11.32 -9.57 0.04
C ASN A 149 12.76 -9.05 0.18
N ILE A 150 13.24 -8.94 1.41
CA ILE A 150 14.60 -8.50 1.73
C ILE A 150 15.52 -9.69 2.10
N GLY A 151 14.93 -10.88 2.21
CA GLY A 151 15.64 -12.12 2.49
C GLY A 151 16.14 -12.85 1.24
N ALA A 152 16.91 -13.92 1.47
CA ALA A 152 17.45 -14.76 0.39
C ALA A 152 16.45 -15.79 -0.17
N VAL A 153 15.37 -16.09 0.56
CA VAL A 153 14.38 -17.09 0.16
C VAL A 153 13.30 -16.41 -0.68
N PRO A 154 13.11 -16.77 -1.96
CA PRO A 154 12.13 -16.11 -2.82
C PRO A 154 10.69 -16.38 -2.38
N PHE A 155 9.79 -15.54 -2.86
CA PHE A 155 8.36 -15.75 -2.71
C PHE A 155 7.90 -17.01 -3.45
N SER A 156 7.00 -17.78 -2.84
CA SER A 156 6.44 -19.01 -3.42
C SER A 156 4.97 -19.18 -3.06
N ALA A 157 4.23 -19.89 -3.92
CA ALA A 157 2.83 -20.23 -3.66
C ALA A 157 2.69 -21.01 -2.34
N GLY A 158 1.61 -20.72 -1.60
CA GLY A 158 1.32 -21.29 -0.28
C GLY A 158 1.86 -20.47 0.90
N GLN A 159 2.74 -19.49 0.67
CA GLN A 159 3.18 -18.56 1.72
C GLN A 159 2.05 -17.60 2.11
N SER A 160 2.05 -17.16 3.37
CA SER A 160 1.08 -16.20 3.90
C SER A 160 1.73 -15.33 4.98
N PHE A 161 1.38 -14.04 4.97
CA PHE A 161 1.97 -13.02 5.84
C PHE A 161 0.87 -12.21 6.51
N LEU A 162 0.88 -12.15 7.84
CA LEU A 162 0.06 -11.21 8.59
C LEU A 162 0.74 -9.85 8.56
N ILE A 163 0.17 -8.87 7.87
CA ILE A 163 0.78 -7.54 7.68
C ILE A 163 0.08 -6.44 8.49
N VAL A 164 -1.18 -6.67 8.87
CA VAL A 164 -1.95 -5.79 9.74
C VAL A 164 -2.68 -6.61 10.79
N SER A 165 -2.22 -6.61 12.03
CA SER A 165 -2.90 -7.33 13.11
C SER A 165 -3.94 -6.44 13.80
N ASN A 166 -5.00 -7.04 14.33
CA ASN A 166 -5.88 -6.33 15.25
C ASN A 166 -5.32 -6.45 16.68
N ASN A 167 -5.13 -5.34 17.38
CA ASN A 167 -4.55 -5.34 18.73
C ASN A 167 -5.38 -6.12 19.76
N PHE A 168 -6.67 -6.37 19.49
CA PHE A 168 -7.55 -7.16 20.36
C PHE A 168 -7.64 -8.64 19.94
N GLY A 169 -6.90 -9.08 18.92
CA GLY A 169 -7.00 -10.44 18.40
C GLY A 169 -8.34 -10.75 17.72
N LEU A 170 -9.05 -9.72 17.27
CA LEU A 170 -10.35 -9.83 16.58
C LEU A 170 -10.17 -9.63 15.06
N PRO A 171 -11.15 -10.06 14.24
CA PRO A 171 -11.18 -9.64 12.84
C PRO A 171 -11.22 -8.11 12.70
N ASN A 172 -10.50 -7.59 11.72
CA ASN A 172 -10.56 -6.19 11.32
C ASN A 172 -11.93 -5.86 10.74
N THR A 173 -12.46 -4.69 11.11
CA THR A 173 -13.75 -4.16 10.63
C THR A 173 -13.54 -2.78 10.02
N PRO A 174 -13.36 -2.68 8.68
CA PRO A 174 -13.17 -1.39 8.04
C PRO A 174 -14.40 -0.53 8.19
N GLU A 175 -14.20 0.74 8.57
CA GLU A 175 -15.31 1.70 8.74
C GLU A 175 -15.98 2.06 7.41
N THR A 176 -15.23 1.93 6.32
CA THR A 176 -15.68 2.29 4.97
C THR A 176 -15.42 1.14 4.02
N ALA A 177 -16.42 0.79 3.20
CA ALA A 177 -16.28 -0.22 2.14
C ALA A 177 -15.50 0.27 0.90
N ASN A 178 -15.04 1.53 0.89
CA ASN A 178 -14.24 2.10 -0.21
C ASN A 178 -12.82 1.53 -0.17
N LEU A 179 -12.66 0.35 -0.77
CA LEU A 179 -11.39 -0.34 -0.97
C LEU A 179 -10.83 0.09 -2.32
N ASP A 180 -9.64 0.70 -2.31
CA ASP A 180 -8.96 1.22 -3.51
C ASP A 180 -7.44 1.07 -3.33
N TYR A 181 -7.01 -0.10 -2.86
CA TYR A 181 -5.59 -0.37 -2.60
C TYR A 181 -4.96 -1.10 -3.77
N ARG A 182 -3.63 -0.99 -3.87
CA ARG A 182 -2.83 -1.82 -4.78
C ARG A 182 -1.57 -2.34 -4.10
N PHE A 183 -1.04 -3.43 -4.63
CA PHE A 183 0.26 -3.96 -4.23
C PHE A 183 1.37 -3.40 -5.10
N GLU A 184 2.55 -3.23 -4.53
CA GLU A 184 3.78 -3.01 -5.28
C GLU A 184 4.89 -3.94 -4.77
N PRO A 185 5.50 -4.79 -5.61
CA PRO A 185 5.17 -5.02 -7.02
C PRO A 185 3.74 -5.58 -7.23
N ALA A 186 3.22 -5.44 -8.45
CA ALA A 186 1.87 -5.90 -8.81
C ALA A 186 1.68 -7.41 -8.58
N THR A 187 2.75 -8.18 -8.74
CA THR A 187 2.82 -9.62 -8.46
C THR A 187 3.98 -9.91 -7.51
N PRO A 188 3.90 -10.98 -6.69
CA PRO A 188 5.02 -11.42 -5.86
C PRO A 188 6.21 -11.95 -6.68
N GLY A 189 5.98 -12.30 -7.95
CA GLY A 189 7.00 -12.82 -8.85
C GLY A 189 6.38 -13.44 -10.10
N VAL A 190 7.24 -13.94 -10.98
CA VAL A 190 6.84 -14.64 -12.22
C VAL A 190 5.95 -15.84 -11.88
N GLY A 191 4.80 -15.94 -12.54
CA GLY A 191 3.83 -17.03 -12.32
C GLY A 191 3.13 -17.02 -10.96
N LEU A 192 3.23 -15.96 -10.17
CA LEU A 192 2.59 -15.83 -8.86
C LEU A 192 1.63 -14.63 -8.81
N GLN A 193 0.67 -14.68 -7.91
CA GLN A 193 -0.27 -13.57 -7.64
C GLN A 193 -0.48 -13.41 -6.14
N TRP A 194 -0.78 -12.19 -5.71
CA TRP A 194 -1.22 -11.89 -4.35
C TRP A 194 -2.65 -12.38 -4.15
N ASP A 195 -2.89 -13.22 -3.15
CA ASP A 195 -4.23 -13.56 -2.67
C ASP A 195 -4.58 -12.68 -1.46
N VAL A 196 -5.61 -11.86 -1.66
CA VAL A 196 -6.05 -10.82 -0.72
C VAL A 196 -7.40 -11.16 -0.09
N GLY A 197 -7.91 -12.39 -0.27
CA GLY A 197 -9.21 -12.81 0.27
C GLY A 197 -9.32 -12.68 1.79
N ASN A 198 -8.18 -12.73 2.49
CA ASN A 198 -8.08 -12.57 3.95
C ASN A 198 -7.47 -11.23 4.39
N LEU A 199 -7.15 -10.34 3.45
CA LEU A 199 -6.47 -9.09 3.77
C LEU A 199 -7.37 -8.22 4.65
N ILE A 200 -8.56 -7.89 4.18
CA ILE A 200 -9.40 -6.91 4.86
C ILE A 200 -9.87 -7.40 6.24
N THR A 201 -10.23 -8.67 6.34
CA THR A 201 -10.78 -9.26 7.56
C THR A 201 -9.70 -9.66 8.56
N ASN A 202 -8.60 -10.24 8.10
CA ASN A 202 -7.59 -10.85 8.97
C ASN A 202 -6.20 -10.21 8.86
N GLY A 203 -6.03 -9.24 7.96
CA GLY A 203 -4.74 -8.59 7.69
C GLY A 203 -3.73 -9.50 7.01
N ILE A 204 -4.18 -10.59 6.39
CA ILE A 204 -3.30 -11.62 5.82
C ILE A 204 -3.24 -11.46 4.31
N VAL A 205 -2.02 -11.40 3.78
CA VAL A 205 -1.71 -11.51 2.35
C VAL A 205 -1.10 -12.87 2.09
N SER A 206 -1.68 -13.62 1.17
CA SER A 206 -1.19 -14.93 0.76
C SER A 206 -0.61 -14.88 -0.65
N ILE A 207 0.13 -15.91 -1.03
CA ILE A 207 0.67 -16.08 -2.37
C ILE A 207 0.10 -17.35 -2.98
N VAL A 208 -0.44 -17.24 -4.19
CA VAL A 208 -0.92 -18.38 -4.98
C VAL A 208 -0.32 -18.33 -6.38
N SER A 209 -0.41 -19.43 -7.13
CA SER A 209 -0.01 -19.45 -8.52
C SER A 209 -0.92 -18.56 -9.36
N ALA A 210 -0.35 -17.78 -10.27
CA ALA A 210 -1.11 -17.02 -11.26
C ALA A 210 -1.79 -17.99 -12.25
N PRO A 211 -2.99 -17.66 -12.78
CA PRO A 211 -3.59 -18.45 -13.84
C PRO A 211 -2.68 -18.41 -15.07
N THR A 212 -2.47 -19.55 -15.71
CA THR A 212 -1.72 -19.65 -16.97
C THR A 212 -2.64 -19.90 -18.17
N THR A 213 -3.93 -20.09 -17.93
CA THR A 213 -4.91 -20.27 -18.98
C THR A 213 -5.20 -18.93 -19.67
N PRO A 214 -5.12 -18.87 -21.01
CA PRO A 214 -5.51 -17.67 -21.75
C PRO A 214 -6.95 -17.28 -21.46
N THR A 215 -7.22 -15.98 -21.48
CA THR A 215 -8.56 -15.42 -21.28
C THR A 215 -8.90 -14.43 -22.39
N ASN A 216 -10.17 -14.05 -22.48
CA ASN A 216 -10.66 -13.12 -23.49
C ASN A 216 -10.53 -11.67 -22.98
N ILE A 217 -10.10 -10.78 -23.88
CA ILE A 217 -10.27 -9.34 -23.71
C ILE A 217 -11.65 -8.97 -24.26
N THR A 218 -12.45 -8.26 -23.49
CA THR A 218 -13.66 -7.59 -23.97
C THR A 218 -13.36 -6.12 -24.21
N PHE A 219 -14.08 -5.49 -25.14
CA PHE A 219 -13.89 -4.08 -25.45
C PHE A 219 -15.20 -3.34 -25.62
N THR A 220 -15.18 -2.05 -25.33
CA THR A 220 -16.27 -1.11 -25.60
C THR A 220 -15.70 0.21 -26.10
N VAL A 221 -16.46 0.91 -26.94
CA VAL A 221 -16.11 2.26 -27.41
C VAL A 221 -17.08 3.26 -26.78
N LEU A 222 -16.56 4.14 -25.93
CA LEU A 222 -17.34 5.16 -25.23
C LEU A 222 -17.21 6.50 -25.97
N GLY A 223 -18.35 7.09 -26.36
CA GLY A 223 -18.41 8.41 -27.00
C GLY A 223 -17.73 8.50 -28.38
N GLY A 224 -17.30 7.38 -28.97
CA GLY A 224 -16.55 7.34 -30.22
C GLY A 224 -15.09 7.76 -30.11
N THR A 225 -14.60 8.11 -28.91
CA THR A 225 -13.25 8.65 -28.71
C THR A 225 -12.38 7.77 -27.83
N ASN A 226 -12.97 6.89 -27.00
CA ASN A 226 -12.23 6.09 -26.04
C ASN A 226 -12.51 4.60 -26.24
N LEU A 227 -11.44 3.80 -26.30
CA LEU A 227 -11.48 2.35 -26.28
C LEU A 227 -11.24 1.87 -24.84
N THR A 228 -12.21 1.19 -24.26
CA THR A 228 -12.08 0.54 -22.97
C THR A 228 -11.93 -0.96 -23.17
N LEU A 229 -10.80 -1.51 -22.72
CA LEU A 229 -10.45 -2.94 -22.73
C LEU A 229 -10.60 -3.51 -21.32
N SER A 230 -11.13 -4.72 -21.18
CA SER A 230 -11.32 -5.36 -19.88
C SER A 230 -11.13 -6.87 -19.94
N TRP A 231 -10.75 -7.47 -18.82
CA TRP A 231 -10.57 -8.90 -18.65
C TRP A 231 -10.97 -9.36 -17.24
N PRO A 232 -11.08 -10.67 -16.97
CA PRO A 232 -11.44 -11.15 -15.65
C PRO A 232 -10.46 -10.69 -14.56
N SER A 233 -10.99 -10.28 -13.41
CA SER A 233 -10.19 -9.75 -12.29
C SER A 233 -9.26 -10.78 -11.65
N GLY A 234 -9.43 -12.08 -11.92
CA GLY A 234 -8.50 -13.12 -11.48
C GLY A 234 -7.17 -13.15 -12.25
N TRP A 235 -7.01 -12.34 -13.29
CA TRP A 235 -5.81 -12.23 -14.13
C TRP A 235 -5.04 -10.94 -13.83
N LEU A 236 -5.11 -10.43 -12.59
CA LEU A 236 -4.20 -9.38 -12.14
C LEU A 236 -2.76 -9.88 -12.23
N GLY A 237 -1.82 -8.96 -12.51
CA GLY A 237 -0.44 -9.29 -12.80
C GLY A 237 -0.15 -9.68 -14.25
N TRP A 238 -1.19 -10.04 -15.04
CA TRP A 238 -1.03 -10.12 -16.50
C TRP A 238 -0.89 -8.71 -17.07
N GLN A 239 -0.08 -8.59 -18.11
CA GLN A 239 0.22 -7.33 -18.77
C GLN A 239 -0.58 -7.23 -20.06
N LEU A 240 -1.31 -6.13 -20.22
CA LEU A 240 -1.83 -5.74 -21.52
C LEU A 240 -0.66 -5.22 -22.36
N GLN A 241 -0.51 -5.77 -23.56
CA GLN A 241 0.50 -5.32 -24.52
C GLN A 241 -0.19 -4.78 -25.77
N THR A 242 0.45 -3.79 -26.38
CA THR A 242 0.02 -3.16 -27.63
C THR A 242 1.07 -3.36 -28.72
N GLN A 243 0.60 -3.57 -29.95
CA GLN A 243 1.41 -3.54 -31.15
C GLN A 243 0.90 -2.42 -32.05
N THR A 244 1.80 -1.49 -32.41
CA THR A 244 1.49 -0.32 -33.26
C THR A 244 2.33 -0.27 -34.54
N ASN A 245 3.50 -0.91 -34.54
CA ASN A 245 4.40 -1.08 -35.68
C ASN A 245 4.13 -2.44 -36.37
N ASN A 246 4.42 -2.51 -37.68
CA ASN A 246 4.25 -3.72 -38.52
C ASN A 246 2.87 -3.92 -39.18
N LEU A 247 2.14 -2.83 -39.45
CA LEU A 247 0.78 -2.85 -40.03
C LEU A 247 0.68 -3.48 -41.44
N ALA A 248 1.75 -3.43 -42.23
CA ALA A 248 1.77 -4.05 -43.56
C ALA A 248 1.84 -5.60 -43.52
N ARG A 249 2.18 -6.19 -42.36
CA ARG A 249 2.30 -7.64 -42.17
C ARG A 249 1.22 -8.24 -41.26
N GLY A 250 0.33 -7.41 -40.70
CA GLY A 250 -0.72 -7.83 -39.77
C GLY A 250 -0.22 -8.03 -38.34
N ILE A 251 -0.89 -8.90 -37.59
CA ILE A 251 -0.54 -9.23 -36.20
C ILE A 251 0.81 -9.93 -36.18
N SER A 252 1.76 -9.40 -35.41
CA SER A 252 3.08 -10.02 -35.29
C SER A 252 3.05 -11.18 -34.31
N THR A 253 3.72 -12.27 -34.70
CA THR A 253 3.99 -13.42 -33.81
C THR A 253 5.30 -13.27 -33.03
N ASN A 254 6.07 -12.20 -33.25
CA ASN A 254 7.31 -11.93 -32.53
C ASN A 254 7.03 -11.08 -31.28
N ASP A 255 7.39 -11.59 -30.10
CA ASP A 255 7.16 -10.89 -28.84
C ASP A 255 7.87 -9.54 -28.73
N ALA A 256 8.99 -9.35 -29.46
CA ALA A 256 9.72 -8.09 -29.48
C ALA A 256 8.95 -6.93 -30.19
N ASP A 257 7.90 -7.24 -30.94
CA ASP A 257 7.05 -6.23 -31.60
C ASP A 257 5.95 -5.70 -30.66
N TRP A 258 5.80 -6.30 -29.48
CA TRP A 258 4.76 -5.95 -28.51
C TRP A 258 5.34 -5.10 -27.38
N SER A 259 4.64 -4.02 -27.04
CA SER A 259 5.01 -3.10 -25.96
C SER A 259 4.01 -3.17 -24.82
N ALA A 260 4.51 -3.16 -23.58
CA ALA A 260 3.68 -3.10 -22.38
C ALA A 260 2.82 -1.82 -22.33
N VAL A 261 1.55 -1.96 -22.00
CA VAL A 261 0.70 -0.85 -21.60
C VAL A 261 0.94 -0.62 -20.10
N SER A 262 1.55 0.51 -19.77
CA SER A 262 1.97 0.85 -18.40
C SER A 262 0.79 0.82 -17.42
N GLY A 263 0.98 0.17 -16.28
CA GLY A 263 0.01 0.11 -15.20
C GLY A 263 -1.07 -0.97 -15.40
N SER A 264 -1.09 -1.67 -16.53
CA SER A 264 -2.05 -2.75 -16.80
C SER A 264 -1.91 -3.93 -15.84
N GLU A 265 -0.73 -4.15 -15.28
CA GLU A 265 -0.45 -5.18 -14.29
C GLU A 265 -1.19 -4.98 -12.95
N PHE A 266 -1.62 -3.75 -12.63
CA PHE A 266 -2.34 -3.41 -11.40
C PHE A 266 -3.86 -3.35 -11.55
N THR A 267 -4.38 -3.59 -12.76
CA THR A 267 -5.81 -3.44 -13.08
C THR A 267 -6.28 -4.60 -13.94
N ASN A 268 -7.59 -4.71 -14.11
CA ASN A 268 -8.22 -5.61 -15.07
C ASN A 268 -8.99 -4.85 -16.17
N GLN A 269 -8.79 -3.53 -16.22
CA GLN A 269 -9.41 -2.64 -17.20
C GLN A 269 -8.47 -1.48 -17.53
N VAL A 270 -8.34 -1.18 -18.83
CA VAL A 270 -7.60 -0.03 -19.35
C VAL A 270 -8.50 0.74 -20.30
N THR A 271 -8.51 2.08 -20.17
CA THR A 271 -9.15 2.97 -21.15
C THR A 271 -8.09 3.81 -21.83
N ALA A 272 -8.05 3.74 -23.16
CA ALA A 272 -7.13 4.52 -23.99
C ALA A 272 -7.92 5.36 -25.01
N PRO A 273 -7.46 6.58 -25.34
CA PRO A 273 -8.05 7.35 -26.41
C PRO A 273 -7.79 6.66 -27.76
N ILE A 274 -8.77 6.69 -28.65
CA ILE A 274 -8.62 6.27 -30.03
C ILE A 274 -7.87 7.39 -30.75
N ASP A 275 -6.62 7.14 -31.15
CA ASP A 275 -5.80 8.10 -31.89
C ASP A 275 -5.96 7.88 -33.40
N PRO A 276 -6.58 8.81 -34.15
CA PRO A 276 -6.71 8.70 -35.60
C PRO A 276 -5.36 8.64 -36.34
N ALA A 277 -4.27 9.12 -35.73
CA ALA A 277 -2.92 9.03 -36.28
C ALA A 277 -2.33 7.60 -36.16
N ARG A 278 -2.94 6.72 -35.36
CA ARG A 278 -2.63 5.30 -35.23
C ARG A 278 -3.80 4.45 -35.74
N PRO A 279 -3.98 4.33 -37.08
CA PRO A 279 -5.17 3.72 -37.66
C PRO A 279 -5.30 2.21 -37.42
N THR A 280 -4.29 1.57 -36.82
CA THR A 280 -4.32 0.15 -36.53
C THR A 280 -3.49 -0.13 -35.27
N GLU A 281 -4.14 -0.71 -34.29
CA GLU A 281 -3.53 -1.12 -33.02
C GLU A 281 -4.07 -2.50 -32.67
N PHE A 282 -3.18 -3.38 -32.21
CA PHE A 282 -3.56 -4.69 -31.70
C PHE A 282 -3.24 -4.77 -30.22
N TYR A 283 -4.04 -5.55 -29.50
CA TYR A 283 -3.92 -5.73 -28.07
C TYR A 283 -3.88 -7.22 -27.74
N ARG A 284 -3.00 -7.59 -26.81
CA ARG A 284 -2.97 -8.95 -26.25
C ARG A 284 -2.74 -8.90 -24.74
N LEU A 285 -3.19 -9.94 -24.04
CA LEU A 285 -2.78 -10.19 -22.66
C LEU A 285 -1.57 -11.12 -22.67
N PHE A 286 -0.62 -10.82 -21.81
CA PHE A 286 0.63 -11.56 -21.67
C PHE A 286 0.88 -11.84 -20.19
N ILE A 287 1.33 -13.06 -19.87
CA ILE A 287 1.82 -13.40 -18.54
C ILE A 287 3.36 -13.31 -18.55
N PRO A 288 3.98 -12.43 -17.75
CA PRO A 288 5.44 -12.32 -17.64
C PRO A 288 6.11 -13.56 -17.04
#